data_AF-A0A929D6R1-F1
#
_entry.id   AF-A0A929D6R1-F1
#
_cell.length_a   1.000
_cell.length_b   1.000
_cell.length_c   1.000
_cell.angle_alpha   90.00
_cell.angle_beta   90.00
_cell.angle_gamma   90.00
#
_symmetry.space_group_name_H-M   'P 1'
#
loop_
_entity.id
_entity.type
_entity.pdbx_description
1 polymer ?
#
loop_
_entity_poly.entity_id
_entity_poly.type
_entity_poly.pdbx_seq_one_letter_code
_entity_poly.pdbx_strand_id
1 'polypeptide(L)' 'MKAQYHPNSKDQEEVEILDIFVDGDGQPKMLFVRSDGHVYTAPIGRFTELLNGSKPVKKTRRKPAGEGPGTP' A
#
# COMPACT_ATOMS: atom_id res chain seq x y z
N MET A 1 14.52 5.91 -2.14
CA MET A 1 13.48 6.64 -2.92
C MET A 1 12.81 7.64 -1.98
N LYS A 2 12.38 8.84 -2.40
CA LYS A 2 11.72 9.82 -1.49
C LYS A 2 10.20 9.89 -1.74
N ALA A 3 9.43 10.21 -0.71
CA ALA A 3 7.98 10.40 -0.79
C ALA A 3 7.49 11.43 0.24
N GLN A 4 6.35 12.05 -0.02
CA GLN A 4 5.66 12.86 0.97
C GLN A 4 4.80 11.99 1.88
N TYR A 5 4.98 12.13 3.19
CA TYR A 5 4.22 11.43 4.22
C TYR A 5 3.32 12.43 4.96
N HIS A 6 2.07 12.03 5.16
CA HIS A 6 1.05 12.82 5.83
C HIS A 6 0.70 12.17 7.18
N PRO A 7 1.45 12.45 8.27
CA PRO A 7 1.13 11.91 9.60
C PRO A 7 -0.27 12.33 10.03
N ASN A 8 -0.67 13.56 9.67
CA ASN A 8 -1.98 14.14 9.88
C ASN A 8 -2.47 14.81 8.58
N SER A 9 -3.77 15.15 8.49
CA SER A 9 -4.37 15.72 7.27
C SER A 9 -3.85 17.11 6.86
N LYS A 10 -3.07 17.78 7.71
CA LYS A 10 -2.56 19.15 7.46
C LYS A 10 -1.04 19.23 7.33
N ASP A 11 -0.34 18.18 7.75
CA ASP A 11 1.12 18.16 7.82
C ASP A 11 1.67 17.27 6.71
N GLN A 12 2.77 17.70 6.11
CA GLN A 12 3.52 16.96 5.09
C GLN A 12 4.97 16.89 5.52
N GLU A 13 5.57 15.71 5.45
CA GLU A 13 7.00 15.49 5.70
C GLU A 13 7.61 14.69 4.56
N GLU A 14 8.78 15.10 4.07
CA GLU A 14 9.54 14.28 3.13
C GLU A 14 10.25 13.15 3.89
N VAL A 15 10.03 11.92 3.44
CA VAL A 15 10.62 10.72 4.05
C VAL A 15 11.27 9.83 3.00
N GLU A 16 12.14 8.94 3.45
CA GLU A 16 12.78 7.96 2.58
C GLU A 16 12.06 6.63 2.62
N ILE A 17 11.55 6.19 1.46
CA ILE A 17 10.92 4.88 1.31
C ILE A 17 11.99 3.81 1.21
N LEU A 18 11.86 2.81 2.08
CA LEU A 18 12.66 1.59 2.10
C LEU A 18 11.98 0.46 1.32
N ASP A 19 10.68 0.25 1.55
CA ASP A 19 9.93 -0.85 0.93
C ASP A 19 8.42 -0.57 0.84
N ILE A 20 7.74 -1.28 -0.06
CA ILE A 20 6.28 -1.30 -0.22
C ILE A 20 5.81 -2.75 -0.20
N PHE A 21 4.98 -3.09 0.78
CA PHE A 21 4.56 -4.47 1.01
C PHE A 21 3.06 -4.55 1.31
N VAL A 22 2.52 -5.75 1.24
CA VAL A 22 1.14 -6.04 1.65
C VAL A 22 1.19 -6.77 2.98
N ASP A 23 0.45 -6.28 3.98
CA ASP A 23 0.40 -6.92 5.29
C ASP A 23 -0.50 -8.18 5.31
N GLY A 24 -0.58 -8.82 6.47
CA GLY A 24 -1.40 -10.03 6.65
C GLY A 24 -2.89 -9.85 6.36
N ASP A 25 -3.41 -8.62 6.45
CA ASP A 25 -4.80 -8.28 6.17
C ASP A 25 -5.05 -8.02 4.67
N GLY A 26 -3.98 -7.93 3.87
CA GLY A 26 -4.05 -7.58 2.46
C GLY A 26 -3.98 -6.07 2.22
N GLN A 27 -3.58 -5.28 3.21
CA GLN A 27 -3.45 -3.83 3.06
C GLN A 27 -2.03 -3.44 2.63
N PRO A 28 -1.90 -2.60 1.58
CA PRO A 28 -0.61 -2.06 1.17
C PRO A 28 -0.08 -1.06 2.22
N LYS A 29 1.13 -1.32 2.69
CA LYS A 29 1.89 -0.49 3.64
C LYS A 29 3.24 -0.12 3.04
N MET A 30 3.80 0.97 3.54
CA MET A 30 5.15 1.42 3.20
C MET A 30 6.03 1.39 4.45
N LEU A 31 7.26 0.93 4.28
CA LEU A 31 8.35 1.03 5.23
C LEU A 31 9.19 2.25 4.86
N PHE A 32 9.46 3.14 5.82
CA PHE A 32 10.13 4.41 5.55
C PHE A 32 10.99 4.90 6.72
N VAL A 33 11.95 5.78 6.44
CA VAL A 33 12.80 6.47 7.41
C VAL A 33 12.47 7.94 7.44
N ARG A 34 12.28 8.49 8.64
CA ARG A 34 12.06 9.92 8.87
C ARG A 34 13.38 10.66 9.09
N SER A 35 13.30 11.99 9.18
CA SER A 35 14.44 12.87 9.44
C SER A 35 15.18 12.57 10.77
N ASP A 36 14.51 11.91 11.71
CA ASP A 36 15.09 11.45 12.99
C ASP A 36 15.92 10.17 12.86
N GLY A 37 15.99 9.56 11.67
CA GLY A 37 16.74 8.33 11.41
C GLY A 37 16.03 7.05 11.85
N HIS A 38 14.80 7.13 12.39
CA HIS A 38 14.03 5.96 12.77
C HIS A 38 13.20 5.41 11.62
N VAL A 39 13.01 4.09 11.64
CA VAL A 39 12.20 3.35 10.66
C VAL A 39 10.76 3.23 11.17
N TYR A 40 9.81 3.53 10.28
CA TYR A 40 8.38 3.49 10.55
C TYR A 40 7.64 2.74 9.44
N THR A 41 6.40 2.33 9.75
CA THR A 41 5.47 1.76 8.77
C THR A 41 4.13 2.49 8.82
N ALA A 42 3.57 2.78 7.65
CA ALA A 42 2.25 3.38 7.54
C ALA A 42 1.48 2.86 6.30
N PRO A 43 0.12 2.92 6.30
CA PRO A 43 -0.67 2.60 5.13
C PRO A 43 -0.27 3.49 3.93
N ILE A 44 -0.28 2.94 2.72
CA ILE A 44 0.09 3.68 1.50
C ILE A 44 -0.78 4.93 1.27
N GLY A 45 -2.01 4.95 1.81
CA GLY A 45 -2.91 6.10 1.75
C GLY A 45 -2.39 7.33 2.52
N ARG A 46 -1.36 7.17 3.38
CA ARG A 46 -0.68 8.30 4.03
C ARG A 46 0.40 8.95 3.17
N PHE A 47 0.68 8.41 1.99
CA PHE A 47 1.70 8.90 1.06
C PHE A 47 1.13 9.36 -0.28
N THR A 48 -0.16 9.13 -0.48
CA THR A 48 -0.86 9.52 -1.68
C THR A 48 -1.89 10.56 -1.27
N GLU A 49 -1.91 11.72 -1.93
CA GLU A 49 -2.96 12.74 -1.76
C GLU A 49 -4.36 12.25 -2.22
N LEU A 50 -4.50 10.96 -2.51
CA LEU A 50 -5.73 10.25 -2.79
C LEU A 50 -6.58 10.14 -1.51
N LEU A 51 -7.00 11.29 -0.99
CA LEU A 51 -8.21 11.42 -0.21
C LEU A 51 -9.34 10.76 -1.04
N ASN A 52 -9.87 9.62 -0.55
CA ASN A 52 -11.08 8.93 -1.04
C ASN A 52 -11.00 8.08 -2.33
N GLY A 53 -9.86 7.48 -2.68
CA GLY A 53 -9.75 6.72 -3.95
C GLY A 53 -9.63 5.19 -3.86
N SER A 54 -8.79 4.68 -2.95
CA SER A 54 -8.38 3.29 -3.01
C SER A 54 -9.37 2.40 -2.26
N LYS A 55 -10.44 1.96 -2.94
CA LYS A 55 -11.17 0.77 -2.49
C LYS A 55 -10.13 -0.32 -2.18
N PRO A 56 -10.26 -1.05 -1.06
CA PRO A 56 -9.31 -2.13 -0.73
C PRO A 56 -9.11 -2.97 -1.97
N VAL A 57 -7.85 -3.23 -2.32
CA VAL A 57 -7.52 -4.10 -3.46
C VAL A 57 -8.31 -5.38 -3.23
N LYS A 58 -9.37 -5.58 -4.00
CA LYS A 58 -10.27 -6.71 -3.82
C LYS A 58 -9.37 -7.94 -3.84
N LYS A 59 -9.46 -8.78 -2.81
CA LYS A 59 -8.87 -10.12 -2.84
C LYS A 59 -9.44 -10.81 -4.08
N THR A 60 -8.71 -10.77 -5.18
CA THR A 60 -8.96 -11.65 -6.32
C THR A 60 -8.56 -13.02 -5.81
N ARG A 61 -9.49 -13.68 -5.10
CA ARG A 61 -9.45 -15.11 -4.86
C ARG A 61 -9.37 -15.72 -6.24
N ARG A 62 -8.16 -16.05 -6.70
CA ARG A 62 -7.96 -16.83 -7.91
C ARG A 62 -8.84 -18.06 -7.74
N LYS A 63 -9.90 -18.17 -8.55
CA LYS A 63 -10.63 -19.43 -8.68
C LYS A 63 -9.58 -20.46 -9.14
N PRO A 64 -9.53 -21.67 -8.55
CA PRO A 64 -8.67 -22.71 -9.07
C PRO A 64 -9.06 -22.93 -10.54
N ALA A 65 -8.08 -22.86 -11.43
CA ALA A 65 -8.23 -23.17 -12.84
C ALA A 65 -8.45 -24.69 -12.95
N GLY A 66 -9.60 -25.10 -13.46
CA GLY A 66 -9.91 -26.52 -13.62
C GLY A 66 -11.31 -26.74 -14.16
N GLU A 67 -11.54 -26.40 -15.43
CA GLU A 67 -12.37 -27.19 -16.34
C GLU A 67 -12.17 -26.69 -17.78
N GLY A 68 -11.59 -27.56 -18.60
CA GLY A 68 -11.35 -27.35 -20.02
C GLY A 68 -12.62 -27.50 -20.87
N PRO A 69 -12.51 -27.31 -22.19
CA PRO A 69 -13.63 -26.97 -23.05
C PRO A 69 -14.45 -28.21 -23.48
N GLY A 70 -15.76 -28.12 -23.34
CA GLY A 70 -16.70 -29.06 -23.97
C GLY A 70 -17.20 -28.50 -25.30
N THR A 71 -16.94 -29.21 -26.39
CA THR A 71 -17.63 -29.08 -27.67
C THR A 71 -17.85 -30.49 -28.23
N PRO A 72 -19.11 -30.93 -28.44
CA PRO A 72 -19.40 -32.03 -29.36
C PRO A 72 -19.34 -31.55 -30.81
#